data_AF-A0A935Y6X8-F1
#
_entry.id   AF-A0A935Y6X8-F1
#
_cell.length_a   1.000
_cell.length_b   1.000
_cell.length_c   1.000
_cell.angle_alpha   90.00
_cell.angle_beta   90.00
_cell.angle_gamma   90.00
#
_symmetry.space_group_name_H-M   'P 1'
#
loop_
_entity.id
_entity.type
_entity.pdbx_description
1 polymer ?
#
loop_
_entity_poly.entity_id
_entity_poly.type
_entity_poly.pdbx_seq_one_letter_code
_entity_poly.pdbx_strand_id
1 'polypeptide(L)'
;MPPVWPPPESAWKKTLGKAVSAHHGATCLSRWEDVGKLLGKPKVICCLGNGPSSEDANLEGQPFDALFRVNYQWLSRGFLTDPAIVFTADPEAPPAGSRAILAFPTREDANLILRGHDAAGQHTPRRYFVFPELPSPVAARTWPARPTNGALMIAAAVALAPRRIVIAGIDLYDHPAGKYPGVSDVDNIYDDIHDRDVDLDVIRLALNGFAGEVTILGERLQRALNQS
;
A
#
# COMPACT_ATOMS: atom_id res chain seq x y z
N MET A 1 -14.19 2.12 19.17
CA MET A 1 -13.08 1.19 18.87
C MET A 1 -12.95 1.11 17.36
N PRO A 2 -11.74 1.25 16.81
CA PRO A 2 -11.52 1.08 15.38
C PRO A 2 -11.97 -0.33 14.94
N PRO A 3 -12.39 -0.49 13.67
CA PRO A 3 -12.79 -1.79 13.15
C PRO A 3 -11.57 -2.73 13.08
N VAL A 4 -11.80 -4.01 13.41
CA VAL A 4 -10.76 -5.04 13.27
C VAL A 4 -10.42 -5.30 11.80
N TRP A 5 -9.17 -5.64 11.52
CA TRP A 5 -8.70 -5.94 10.16
C TRP A 5 -7.88 -7.26 10.11
N PRO A 6 -7.99 -8.09 9.07
CA PRO A 6 -8.96 -7.99 7.99
C PRO A 6 -10.39 -8.11 8.55
N PRO A 7 -11.38 -7.47 7.91
CA PRO A 7 -12.76 -7.61 8.35
C PRO A 7 -13.12 -9.10 8.38
N PRO A 8 -13.84 -9.58 9.40
CA PRO A 8 -14.26 -10.98 9.47
C PRO A 8 -14.98 -11.34 8.17
N GLU A 9 -14.81 -12.58 7.70
CA GLU A 9 -15.50 -13.05 6.50
C GLU A 9 -17.02 -12.89 6.69
N SER A 10 -17.57 -11.79 6.19
CA SER A 10 -19.01 -11.60 6.18
C SER A 10 -19.64 -12.58 5.19
N ALA A 11 -20.93 -12.87 5.39
CA ALA A 11 -21.68 -13.95 4.74
C ALA A 11 -21.79 -13.87 3.19
N TRP A 12 -21.10 -12.95 2.50
CA TRP A 12 -21.11 -12.81 1.04
C TRP A 12 -20.50 -14.02 0.31
N LYS A 13 -19.59 -14.77 0.95
CA LYS A 13 -19.13 -16.07 0.42
C LYS A 13 -20.27 -17.09 0.26
N LYS A 14 -21.38 -16.97 1.02
CA LYS A 14 -22.52 -17.89 0.92
C LYS A 14 -23.55 -17.49 -0.13
N THR A 15 -23.57 -16.24 -0.60
CA THR A 15 -24.65 -15.75 -1.49
C THR A 15 -24.17 -15.26 -2.86
N LEU A 16 -22.86 -15.03 -3.07
CA LEU A 16 -22.28 -14.90 -4.40
C LEU A 16 -21.06 -15.81 -4.51
N GLY A 17 -21.30 -17.08 -4.87
CA GLY A 17 -20.23 -18.01 -5.17
C GLY A 17 -19.35 -17.45 -6.28
N LYS A 18 -18.04 -17.30 -6.04
CA LYS A 18 -16.96 -17.15 -7.04
C LYS A 18 -17.25 -16.25 -8.25
N ALA A 19 -18.16 -15.30 -8.13
CA ALA A 19 -18.27 -14.20 -9.07
C ALA A 19 -17.15 -13.25 -8.67
N VAL A 20 -15.94 -13.60 -9.12
CA VAL A 20 -14.90 -12.66 -9.50
C VAL A 20 -15.66 -11.61 -10.29
N SER A 21 -16.06 -10.52 -9.63
CA SER A 21 -16.68 -9.41 -10.31
C SER A 21 -15.55 -8.83 -11.13
N ALA A 22 -15.42 -9.34 -12.35
CA ALA A 22 -14.72 -8.66 -13.42
C ALA A 22 -15.49 -7.36 -13.65
N HIS A 23 -15.24 -6.37 -12.79
CA HIS A 23 -15.52 -4.96 -13.10
C HIS A 23 -14.91 -4.74 -14.47
N HIS A 24 -15.65 -4.13 -15.40
CA HIS A 24 -15.54 -4.37 -16.85
C HIS A 24 -14.08 -4.41 -17.36
N GLY A 25 -13.51 -5.62 -17.46
CA GLY A 25 -12.15 -5.84 -17.99
C GLY A 25 -10.98 -5.79 -16.98
N ALA A 26 -11.22 -5.51 -15.69
CA ALA A 26 -10.22 -5.55 -14.64
C ALA A 26 -9.99 -6.98 -14.10
N THR A 27 -8.74 -7.41 -14.05
CA THR A 27 -8.34 -8.75 -13.57
C THR A 27 -7.92 -8.69 -12.10
N CYS A 28 -8.60 -9.45 -11.23
CA CYS A 28 -8.17 -9.64 -9.84
C CYS A 28 -7.03 -10.68 -9.79
N LEU A 29 -5.86 -10.26 -9.32
CA LEU A 29 -4.73 -11.13 -9.04
C LEU A 29 -4.94 -11.75 -7.65
N SER A 30 -4.76 -13.07 -7.54
CA SER A 30 -5.02 -13.83 -6.31
C SER A 30 -3.77 -14.54 -5.77
N ARG A 31 -2.62 -14.37 -6.41
CA ARG A 31 -1.36 -15.00 -6.04
C ARG A 31 -0.20 -14.02 -6.18
N TRP A 32 0.71 -14.01 -5.20
CA TRP A 32 1.95 -13.23 -5.28
C TRP A 32 2.81 -13.58 -6.49
N GLU A 33 2.78 -14.84 -6.94
CA GLU A 33 3.50 -15.27 -8.13
C GLU A 33 3.04 -14.50 -9.39
N ASP A 34 1.74 -14.24 -9.52
CA ASP A 34 1.19 -13.53 -10.68
C ASP A 34 1.52 -12.04 -10.61
N VAL A 35 1.45 -11.44 -9.42
CA VAL A 35 1.92 -10.06 -9.17
C VAL A 35 3.39 -9.94 -9.53
N GLY A 36 4.24 -10.82 -9.00
CA GLY A 36 5.68 -10.82 -9.26
C GLY A 36 6.03 -11.01 -10.74
N LYS A 37 5.34 -11.90 -11.46
CA LYS A 37 5.52 -12.08 -12.92
C LYS A 37 5.18 -10.81 -13.70
N LEU A 38 4.07 -10.15 -13.35
CA LEU A 38 3.66 -8.90 -14.01
C LEU A 38 4.65 -7.76 -13.78
N LEU A 39 5.28 -7.72 -12.61
CA LEU A 39 6.33 -6.77 -12.27
C LEU A 39 7.72 -7.14 -12.84
N GLY A 40 7.86 -8.26 -13.55
CA GLY A 40 9.17 -8.71 -14.06
C GLY A 40 10.10 -9.30 -12.99
N LYS A 41 9.56 -9.71 -11.83
CA LYS A 41 10.31 -10.22 -10.66
C LYS A 41 11.37 -9.23 -10.17
N PRO A 42 10.94 -8.07 -9.63
CA PRO A 42 11.85 -7.01 -9.22
C PRO A 42 12.82 -7.51 -8.15
N LYS A 43 14.09 -7.15 -8.28
CA LYS A 43 15.13 -7.41 -7.28
C LYS A 43 15.18 -6.31 -6.23
N VAL A 44 14.79 -5.10 -6.59
CA VAL A 44 14.72 -3.94 -5.69
C VAL A 44 13.35 -3.28 -5.81
N ILE A 45 12.65 -3.15 -4.69
CA ILE A 45 11.35 -2.47 -4.62
C ILE A 45 11.51 -1.21 -3.76
N CYS A 46 11.06 -0.06 -4.28
CA CYS A 46 10.93 1.16 -3.51
C CYS A 46 9.49 1.31 -3.01
N CYS A 47 9.30 1.31 -1.70
CA CYS A 47 8.05 1.54 -1.00
C CYS A 47 8.01 3.00 -0.55
N LEU A 48 7.21 3.82 -1.23
CA LEU A 48 7.20 5.26 -1.02
C LEU A 48 5.81 5.77 -0.61
N GLY A 49 5.70 6.13 0.67
CA GLY A 49 4.52 6.78 1.22
C GLY A 49 4.40 8.25 0.78
N ASN A 50 3.54 9.00 1.46
CA ASN A 50 3.31 10.42 1.19
C ASN A 50 3.83 11.35 2.30
N GLY A 51 4.37 10.81 3.39
CA GLY A 51 4.94 11.62 4.46
C GLY A 51 6.15 12.45 4.00
N PRO A 52 6.61 13.44 4.77
CA PRO A 52 7.71 14.32 4.40
C PRO A 52 9.00 13.62 3.95
N SER A 53 9.34 12.45 4.49
CA SER A 53 10.53 11.71 4.03
C SER A 53 10.39 11.12 2.62
N SER A 54 9.24 11.29 1.95
CA SER A 54 9.05 10.90 0.56
C SER A 54 9.80 11.79 -0.44
N GLU A 55 10.29 12.95 0.00
CA GLU A 55 11.12 13.87 -0.79
C GLU A 55 12.57 13.91 -0.26
N ASP A 56 13.01 12.85 0.43
CA ASP A 56 14.40 12.73 0.87
C ASP A 56 15.34 12.72 -0.34
N ALA A 57 16.36 13.58 -0.32
CA ALA A 57 17.32 13.73 -1.41
C ALA A 57 18.06 12.43 -1.74
N ASN A 58 18.17 11.50 -0.79
CA ASN A 58 18.78 10.19 -1.03
C ASN A 58 17.93 9.29 -1.93
N LEU A 59 16.67 9.60 -2.22
CA LEU A 59 15.81 8.81 -3.11
C LEU A 59 16.20 8.93 -4.59
N GLU A 60 16.64 10.11 -5.04
CA GLU A 60 16.99 10.36 -6.46
C GLU A 60 18.12 9.46 -6.98
N GLY A 61 19.01 9.04 -6.08
CA GLY A 61 20.15 8.19 -6.40
C GLY A 61 19.94 6.69 -6.19
N GLN A 62 18.77 6.24 -5.72
CA GLN A 62 18.55 4.83 -5.40
C GLN A 62 17.98 4.07 -6.60
N PRO A 63 18.70 3.09 -7.18
CA PRO A 63 18.14 2.27 -8.23
C PRO A 63 17.09 1.32 -7.64
N PHE A 64 15.92 1.25 -8.29
CA PHE A 64 14.88 0.25 -7.99
C PHE A 64 14.25 -0.24 -9.30
N ASP A 65 13.75 -1.48 -9.28
CA ASP A 65 13.09 -2.11 -10.44
C ASP A 65 11.58 -1.82 -10.45
N ALA A 66 10.98 -1.61 -9.27
CA ALA A 66 9.57 -1.32 -9.10
C ALA A 66 9.34 -0.29 -8.00
N LEU A 67 8.47 0.67 -8.28
CA LEU A 67 8.00 1.68 -7.33
C LEU A 67 6.59 1.35 -6.85
N PHE A 68 6.39 1.29 -5.54
CA PHE A 68 5.07 1.20 -4.92
C PHE A 68 4.74 2.54 -4.26
N ARG A 69 3.51 3.01 -4.47
CA ARG A 69 2.97 4.24 -3.87
C ARG A 69 1.68 3.99 -3.11
N VAL A 70 1.26 4.99 -2.33
CA VAL A 70 -0.03 5.01 -1.65
C VAL A 70 -0.86 6.22 -2.09
N ASN A 71 -2.17 6.01 -2.30
CA ASN A 71 -3.13 7.01 -2.79
C ASN A 71 -2.56 7.82 -3.98
N TYR A 72 -2.89 9.11 -4.14
CA TYR A 72 -2.51 9.89 -5.34
C TYR A 72 -1.95 11.30 -5.08
N GLN A 73 -1.75 11.69 -3.82
CA GLN A 73 -1.24 13.03 -3.48
C GLN A 73 0.12 13.35 -4.11
N TRP A 74 0.89 12.33 -4.48
CA TRP A 74 2.18 12.45 -5.15
C TRP A 74 2.10 12.96 -6.59
N LEU A 75 0.93 12.95 -7.23
CA LEU A 75 0.76 13.45 -8.59
C LEU A 75 1.05 14.94 -8.69
N SER A 76 0.58 15.73 -7.71
CA SER A 76 0.83 17.18 -7.67
C SER A 76 2.28 17.52 -7.32
N ARG A 77 3.04 16.56 -6.79
CA ARG A 77 4.44 16.73 -6.37
C ARG A 77 5.44 16.53 -7.51
N GLY A 78 5.06 15.78 -8.55
CA GLY A 78 5.94 15.54 -9.71
C GLY A 78 7.16 14.65 -9.42
N PHE A 79 7.23 14.02 -8.24
CA PHE A 79 8.36 13.18 -7.81
C PHE A 79 7.98 11.70 -7.75
N LEU A 80 8.74 10.85 -8.47
CA LEU A 80 8.55 9.40 -8.55
C LEU A 80 7.07 9.04 -8.85
N THR A 81 6.58 9.49 -10.00
CA THR A 81 5.16 9.49 -10.35
C THR A 81 4.71 8.34 -11.25
N ASP A 82 5.56 7.35 -11.52
CA ASP A 82 5.22 6.18 -12.33
C ASP A 82 5.27 4.88 -11.51
N PRO A 83 4.31 4.67 -10.58
CA PRO A 83 4.29 3.47 -9.75
C PRO A 83 3.88 2.23 -10.54
N ALA A 84 4.50 1.10 -10.19
CA ALA A 84 4.07 -0.21 -10.63
C ALA A 84 2.86 -0.73 -9.83
N ILE A 85 2.74 -0.32 -8.55
CA ILE A 85 1.60 -0.63 -7.68
C ILE A 85 1.17 0.62 -6.91
N VAL A 86 -0.15 0.84 -6.80
CA VAL A 86 -0.73 1.87 -5.94
C VAL A 86 -1.64 1.22 -4.90
N PHE A 87 -1.32 1.40 -3.62
CA PHE A 87 -2.17 1.01 -2.50
C PHE A 87 -3.16 2.11 -2.20
N THR A 88 -4.46 1.83 -2.34
CA THR A 88 -5.48 2.86 -2.21
C THR A 88 -6.77 2.33 -1.59
N ALA A 89 -7.42 3.20 -0.82
CA ALA A 89 -8.84 3.12 -0.52
C ALA A 89 -9.53 4.46 -0.80
N ASP A 90 -8.86 5.31 -1.56
CA ASP A 90 -9.37 6.57 -2.05
C ASP A 90 -10.17 6.32 -3.34
N PRO A 91 -11.39 6.88 -3.50
CA PRO A 91 -12.15 6.78 -4.74
C PRO A 91 -11.49 7.46 -5.93
N GLU A 92 -10.47 8.31 -5.73
CA GLU A 92 -9.72 8.92 -6.82
C GLU A 92 -9.23 7.88 -7.86
N ALA A 93 -9.39 8.23 -9.13
CA ALA A 93 -8.97 7.37 -10.23
C ALA A 93 -7.47 7.54 -10.50
N PRO A 94 -6.78 6.47 -10.92
CA PRO A 94 -5.41 6.59 -11.36
C PRO A 94 -5.32 7.52 -12.59
N PRO A 95 -4.16 8.18 -12.80
CA PRO A 95 -3.93 9.02 -13.97
C PRO A 95 -4.24 8.30 -15.27
N ALA A 96 -4.70 9.05 -16.27
CA ALA A 96 -4.89 8.53 -17.62
C ALA A 96 -3.58 7.89 -18.14
N GLY A 97 -3.69 6.67 -18.66
CA GLY A 97 -2.53 5.91 -19.15
C GLY A 97 -1.73 5.16 -18.08
N SER A 98 -2.07 5.30 -16.80
CA SER A 98 -1.42 4.54 -15.72
C SER A 98 -1.53 3.04 -15.96
N ARG A 99 -0.40 2.35 -15.75
CA ARG A 99 -0.29 0.89 -15.81
C ARG A 99 -0.21 0.24 -14.43
N ALA A 100 -0.34 1.03 -13.37
CA ALA A 100 -0.24 0.56 -12.00
C ALA A 100 -1.27 -0.53 -11.71
N ILE A 101 -0.84 -1.54 -10.96
CA ILE A 101 -1.76 -2.50 -10.33
C ILE A 101 -2.34 -1.82 -9.10
N LEU A 102 -3.66 -1.82 -8.94
CA LEU A 102 -4.26 -1.32 -7.69
C LEU A 102 -4.23 -2.39 -6.60
N ALA A 103 -3.85 -1.99 -5.40
CA ALA A 103 -3.84 -2.82 -4.22
C ALA A 103 -4.85 -2.28 -3.21
N PHE A 104 -5.86 -3.08 -2.89
CA PHE A 104 -6.91 -2.68 -1.97
C PHE A 104 -6.73 -3.34 -0.59
N PRO A 105 -6.96 -2.61 0.50
CA PRO A 105 -6.86 -3.13 1.85
C PRO A 105 -8.02 -4.07 2.20
N THR A 106 -9.17 -3.97 1.53
CA THR A 106 -10.28 -4.93 1.65
C THR A 106 -11.00 -5.16 0.31
N ARG A 107 -11.80 -6.23 0.26
CA ARG A 107 -12.67 -6.51 -0.89
C ARG A 107 -13.78 -5.47 -1.04
N GLU A 108 -14.23 -4.91 0.07
CA GLU A 108 -15.26 -3.87 0.08
C GLU A 108 -14.74 -2.58 -0.56
N ASP A 109 -13.54 -2.12 -0.18
CA ASP A 109 -12.89 -0.97 -0.81
C ASP A 109 -12.75 -1.20 -2.32
N ALA A 110 -12.24 -2.37 -2.72
CA ALA A 110 -12.09 -2.72 -4.14
C ALA A 110 -13.42 -2.66 -4.91
N ASN A 111 -14.48 -3.23 -4.35
CA ASN A 111 -15.78 -3.25 -5.00
C ASN A 111 -16.41 -1.85 -5.10
N LEU A 112 -16.31 -1.04 -4.04
CA LEU A 112 -16.86 0.30 -4.01
C LEU A 112 -16.14 1.20 -5.03
N ILE A 113 -14.82 1.21 -5.00
CA ILE A 113 -13.99 2.10 -5.82
C ILE A 113 -14.08 1.72 -7.30
N LEU A 114 -13.92 0.43 -7.63
CA LEU A 114 -13.98 -0.01 -9.02
C LEU A 114 -15.37 0.19 -9.64
N ARG A 115 -16.45 0.02 -8.86
CA ARG A 115 -17.81 0.37 -9.32
C ARG A 115 -17.96 1.88 -9.53
N GLY A 116 -17.37 2.69 -8.66
CA GLY A 116 -17.34 4.14 -8.82
C GLY A 116 -16.65 4.56 -10.12
N HIS A 117 -15.49 3.96 -10.43
CA HIS A 117 -14.76 4.21 -11.68
C HIS A 117 -15.58 3.80 -12.91
N ASP A 118 -16.16 2.60 -12.89
CA ASP A 118 -17.03 2.10 -13.97
C ASP A 118 -18.23 3.02 -14.19
N ALA A 119 -18.92 3.45 -13.11
CA ALA A 119 -20.08 4.34 -13.18
C ALA A 119 -19.73 5.75 -13.69
N ALA A 120 -18.52 6.24 -13.38
CA ALA A 120 -18.02 7.53 -13.84
C ALA A 120 -17.44 7.49 -15.26
N GLY A 121 -17.41 6.32 -15.92
CA GLY A 121 -16.77 6.15 -17.23
C GLY A 121 -15.26 6.40 -17.20
N GLN A 122 -14.64 6.30 -16.02
CA GLN A 122 -13.22 6.50 -15.84
C GLN A 122 -12.44 5.27 -16.33
N HIS A 123 -11.16 5.46 -16.63
CA HIS A 123 -10.31 4.34 -17.00
C HIS A 123 -10.10 3.40 -15.82
N THR A 124 -10.82 2.28 -15.82
CA THR A 124 -10.64 1.24 -14.81
C THR A 124 -9.27 0.59 -15.01
N PRO A 125 -8.46 0.46 -13.94
CA PRO A 125 -7.19 -0.22 -14.03
C PRO A 125 -7.39 -1.67 -14.45
N ARG A 126 -6.53 -2.15 -15.36
CA ARG A 126 -6.68 -3.50 -15.93
C ARG A 126 -6.44 -4.61 -14.92
N ARG A 127 -5.80 -4.31 -13.78
CA ARG A 127 -5.36 -5.31 -12.80
C ARG A 127 -5.41 -4.74 -11.40
N TYR A 128 -5.84 -5.56 -10.46
CA TYR A 128 -5.84 -5.21 -9.05
C TYR A 128 -5.68 -6.46 -8.17
N PHE A 129 -5.41 -6.27 -6.89
CA PHE A 129 -5.54 -7.33 -5.89
C PHE A 129 -6.11 -6.78 -4.58
N VAL A 130 -6.61 -7.69 -3.75
CA VAL A 130 -7.08 -7.41 -2.40
C VAL A 130 -6.08 -8.02 -1.43
N PHE A 131 -5.36 -7.19 -0.68
CA PHE A 131 -4.21 -7.64 0.12
C PHE A 131 -4.55 -8.81 1.07
N PRO A 132 -5.64 -8.76 1.88
CA PRO A 132 -6.02 -9.88 2.75
C PRO A 132 -6.24 -11.22 2.06
N GLU A 133 -6.52 -11.22 0.76
CA GLU A 133 -6.82 -12.44 0.01
C GLU A 133 -5.57 -13.12 -0.55
N LEU A 134 -4.42 -12.47 -0.45
CA LEU A 134 -3.13 -13.06 -0.80
C LEU A 134 -2.43 -13.55 0.47
N PRO A 135 -1.84 -14.76 0.47
CA PRO A 135 -1.19 -15.32 1.66
C PRO A 135 -0.07 -14.43 2.20
N SER A 136 -0.16 -13.98 3.45
CA SER A 136 0.92 -13.29 4.16
C SER A 136 0.78 -13.46 5.68
N PRO A 137 1.87 -13.35 6.46
CA PRO A 137 1.77 -13.35 7.93
C PRO A 137 0.86 -12.24 8.47
N VAL A 138 0.84 -11.09 7.79
CA VAL A 138 0.02 -9.93 8.13
C VAL A 138 -1.47 -10.24 7.93
N ALA A 139 -1.85 -10.84 6.79
CA ALA A 139 -3.23 -11.20 6.49
C ALA A 139 -3.74 -12.40 7.30
N ALA A 140 -2.84 -13.23 7.82
CA ALA A 140 -3.18 -14.39 8.67
C ALA A 140 -3.55 -14.01 10.12
N ARG A 141 -3.34 -12.74 10.52
CA ARG A 141 -3.61 -12.23 11.87
C ARG A 141 -4.74 -11.20 11.84
N THR A 142 -5.54 -11.19 12.90
CA THR A 142 -6.49 -10.10 13.18
C THR A 142 -5.81 -8.99 13.98
N TRP A 143 -6.06 -7.75 13.55
CA TRP A 143 -5.52 -6.52 14.08
C TRP A 143 -6.65 -5.69 14.68
N PRO A 144 -6.41 -4.98 15.80
CA PRO A 144 -7.44 -4.18 16.48
C PRO A 144 -7.81 -2.89 15.74
N ALA A 145 -7.01 -2.50 14.74
CA ALA A 145 -7.30 -1.39 13.82
C ALA A 145 -6.89 -1.78 12.39
N ARG A 146 -7.32 -1.00 11.40
CA ARG A 146 -6.90 -1.20 10.01
C ARG A 146 -5.49 -0.65 9.81
N PRO A 147 -4.53 -1.45 9.30
CA PRO A 147 -3.22 -0.92 8.95
C PRO A 147 -3.34 0.11 7.83
N THR A 148 -2.45 1.10 7.81
CA THR A 148 -2.40 2.08 6.72
C THR A 148 -1.99 1.42 5.41
N ASN A 149 -2.32 2.08 4.30
CA ASN A 149 -1.84 1.66 2.97
C ASN A 149 -0.30 1.59 2.93
N GLY A 150 0.40 2.41 3.72
CA GLY A 150 1.86 2.38 3.84
C GLY A 150 2.38 1.09 4.48
N ALA A 151 1.77 0.64 5.59
CA ALA A 151 2.12 -0.61 6.24
C ALA A 151 1.83 -1.83 5.34
N LEU A 152 0.65 -1.85 4.69
CA LEU A 152 0.28 -2.92 3.76
C LEU A 152 1.18 -2.96 2.50
N MET A 153 1.60 -1.80 2.01
CA MET A 153 2.55 -1.68 0.90
C MET A 153 3.89 -2.35 1.23
N ILE A 154 4.44 -2.08 2.43
CA ILE A 154 5.67 -2.73 2.89
C ILE A 154 5.48 -4.24 2.99
N ALA A 155 4.37 -4.70 3.58
CA ALA A 155 4.08 -6.11 3.71
C ALA A 155 3.97 -6.84 2.36
N ALA A 156 3.38 -6.18 1.35
CA ALA A 156 3.28 -6.72 0.00
C ALA A 156 4.64 -6.78 -0.70
N ALA A 157 5.48 -5.75 -0.53
CA ALA A 157 6.84 -5.77 -1.06
C ALA A 157 7.66 -6.93 -0.48
N VAL A 158 7.54 -7.18 0.83
CA VAL A 158 8.17 -8.34 1.47
C VAL A 158 7.63 -9.66 0.89
N ALA A 159 6.32 -9.78 0.68
CA ALA A 159 5.70 -10.99 0.15
C ALA A 159 6.16 -11.34 -1.29
N LEU A 160 6.64 -10.34 -2.04
CA LEU A 160 7.26 -10.54 -3.35
C LEU A 160 8.73 -10.99 -3.28
N ALA A 161 9.31 -11.02 -2.08
CA ALA A 161 10.65 -11.48 -1.78
C ALA A 161 11.76 -10.89 -2.70
N PRO A 162 11.83 -9.56 -2.88
CA PRO A 162 12.94 -8.94 -3.58
C PRO A 162 14.25 -9.13 -2.81
N ARG A 163 15.38 -8.88 -3.47
CA ARG A 163 16.68 -8.87 -2.80
C ARG A 163 16.83 -7.67 -1.85
N ARG A 164 16.19 -6.54 -2.18
CA ARG A 164 16.25 -5.31 -1.39
C ARG A 164 14.92 -4.56 -1.40
N ILE A 165 14.58 -3.93 -0.28
CA ILE A 165 13.46 -2.99 -0.15
C ILE A 165 14.00 -1.65 0.32
N VAL A 166 13.61 -0.57 -0.34
CA VAL A 166 13.85 0.82 0.11
C VAL A 166 12.54 1.39 0.63
N ILE A 167 12.52 1.99 1.81
CA ILE A 167 11.33 2.52 2.47
C ILE A 167 11.52 4.01 2.79
N ALA A 168 10.57 4.83 2.35
CA ALA A 168 10.53 6.26 2.62
C ALA A 168 9.08 6.78 2.62
N GLY A 169 8.85 8.00 3.13
CA GLY A 169 7.52 8.62 3.19
C GLY A 169 6.57 7.97 4.21
N ILE A 170 7.10 7.17 5.14
CA ILE A 170 6.37 6.56 6.24
C ILE A 170 6.86 7.22 7.53
N ASP A 171 6.24 8.34 7.88
CA ASP A 171 6.72 9.17 9.00
C ASP A 171 5.88 9.05 10.27
N LEU A 172 4.95 8.08 10.29
CA LEU A 172 4.12 7.75 11.45
C LEU A 172 3.35 8.94 12.03
N TYR A 173 3.04 9.93 11.18
CA TYR A 173 2.37 11.18 11.57
C TYR A 173 3.12 11.94 12.68
N ASP A 174 4.44 11.76 12.76
CA ASP A 174 5.31 12.33 13.79
C ASP A 174 6.43 13.20 13.18
N HIS A 175 6.29 13.57 11.90
CA HIS A 175 7.26 14.46 11.25
C HIS A 175 7.04 15.93 11.63
N PRO A 176 8.08 16.71 11.99
CA PRO A 176 7.94 18.12 12.37
C PRO A 176 7.46 19.02 11.22
N ALA A 177 7.67 18.60 9.97
CA ALA A 177 7.18 19.30 8.79
C ALA A 177 5.68 19.06 8.49
N GLY A 178 4.97 18.29 9.33
CA GLY A 178 3.56 17.98 9.17
C GLY A 178 3.29 16.63 8.50
N LYS A 179 2.02 16.43 8.08
CA LYS A 179 1.52 15.17 7.51
C LYS A 179 2.07 14.89 6.11
N TYR A 180 2.29 15.94 5.31
CA TYR A 180 2.76 15.87 3.92
C TYR A 180 3.83 16.94 3.65
N PRO A 181 4.76 16.72 2.70
CA PRO A 181 5.78 17.71 2.37
C PRO A 181 5.17 19.06 1.96
N GLY A 182 5.56 20.13 2.66
CA GLY A 182 5.15 21.51 2.35
C GLY A 182 3.68 21.83 2.60
N VAL A 183 2.95 21.01 3.38
CA VAL A 183 1.56 21.27 3.76
C VAL A 183 1.48 21.51 5.27
N SER A 184 1.14 22.73 5.70
CA SER A 184 1.06 23.13 7.11
C SER A 184 -0.33 22.99 7.73
N ASP A 185 -1.38 22.96 6.92
CA ASP A 185 -2.77 23.17 7.39
C ASP A 185 -3.54 21.85 7.59
N VAL A 186 -2.82 20.74 7.68
CA VAL A 186 -3.41 19.42 7.90
C VAL A 186 -2.85 18.84 9.20
N ASP A 187 -3.76 18.48 10.10
CA ASP A 187 -3.41 17.85 11.36
C ASP A 187 -2.55 16.60 11.11
N ASN A 188 -1.42 16.54 11.81
CA ASN A 188 -0.48 15.43 11.73
C ASN A 188 -0.95 14.28 12.61
N ILE A 189 -2.13 13.76 12.30
CA ILE A 189 -2.79 12.69 13.05
C ILE A 189 -3.26 11.59 12.11
N TYR A 190 -3.25 10.37 12.65
CA TYR A 190 -3.88 9.22 12.04
C TYR A 190 -5.39 9.44 11.96
N ASP A 191 -6.00 8.96 10.88
CA ASP A 191 -7.45 8.86 10.81
C ASP A 191 -7.95 7.79 11.81
N ASP A 192 -9.15 7.97 12.38
CA ASP A 192 -9.68 7.15 13.49
C ASP A 192 -9.74 5.63 13.23
N ILE A 193 -9.66 5.20 11.97
CA ILE A 193 -9.67 3.78 11.57
C ILE A 193 -8.29 3.12 11.69
N HIS A 194 -7.24 3.92 11.85
CA HIS A 194 -5.85 3.51 11.89
C HIS A 194 -5.25 3.69 13.30
N ASP A 195 -4.21 2.93 13.58
CA ASP A 195 -3.47 3.02 14.83
C ASP A 195 -1.97 2.88 14.58
N ARG A 196 -1.16 3.72 15.23
CA ARG A 196 0.29 3.77 15.04
C ARG A 196 0.97 2.48 15.48
N ASP A 197 0.55 1.91 16.60
CA ASP A 197 1.16 0.70 17.14
C ASP A 197 0.78 -0.51 16.29
N VAL A 198 -0.44 -0.54 15.75
CA VAL A 198 -0.84 -1.53 14.73
C VAL A 198 0.03 -1.43 13.48
N ASP A 199 0.26 -0.23 12.95
CA ASP A 199 1.15 -0.05 11.79
C ASP A 199 2.56 -0.56 12.06
N LEU A 200 3.13 -0.23 13.21
CA LEU A 200 4.46 -0.67 13.60
C LEU A 200 4.53 -2.18 13.76
N ASP A 201 3.54 -2.80 14.41
CA ASP A 201 3.51 -4.25 14.59
C ASP A 201 3.31 -5.00 13.27
N VAL A 202 2.53 -4.44 12.34
CA VAL A 202 2.40 -4.97 10.97
C VAL A 202 3.72 -4.90 10.23
N ILE A 203 4.39 -3.75 10.26
CA ILE A 203 5.69 -3.55 9.59
C ILE A 203 6.75 -4.48 10.21
N ARG A 204 6.82 -4.58 11.54
CA ARG A 204 7.71 -5.52 12.24
C ARG A 204 7.42 -6.95 11.84
N LEU A 205 6.15 -7.37 11.86
CA LEU A 205 5.76 -8.74 11.50
C LEU A 205 6.15 -9.07 10.05
N ALA A 206 5.95 -8.13 9.12
CA ALA A 206 6.37 -8.30 7.75
C ALA A 206 7.91 -8.44 7.65
N LEU A 207 8.66 -7.53 8.26
CA LEU A 207 10.13 -7.51 8.13
C LEU A 207 10.84 -8.64 8.90
N ASN A 208 10.27 -9.16 9.98
CA ASN A 208 10.90 -10.17 10.87
C ASN A 208 11.33 -11.47 10.16
N GLY A 209 10.72 -11.81 9.02
CA GLY A 209 11.08 -12.98 8.21
C GLY A 209 11.73 -12.66 6.87
N PHE A 210 11.99 -11.38 6.59
CA PHE A 210 12.52 -10.96 5.30
C PHE A 210 14.03 -11.17 5.21
N ALA A 211 14.46 -12.05 4.30
CA ALA A 211 15.88 -12.39 4.13
C ALA A 211 16.66 -11.38 3.28
N GLY A 212 15.99 -10.40 2.67
CA GLY A 212 16.61 -9.37 1.84
C GLY A 212 17.12 -8.19 2.65
N GLU A 213 17.75 -7.25 1.95
CA GLU A 213 18.24 -6.00 2.52
C GLU A 213 17.09 -4.99 2.69
N VAL A 214 17.07 -4.28 3.82
CA VAL A 214 16.09 -3.21 4.08
C VAL A 214 16.83 -1.90 4.27
N THR A 215 16.51 -0.90 3.45
CA THR A 215 16.99 0.47 3.62
C THR A 215 15.80 1.36 4.00
N ILE A 216 15.85 1.99 5.17
CA ILE A 216 14.84 2.96 5.61
C ILE A 216 15.47 4.34 5.59
N LEU A 217 14.91 5.26 4.80
CA LEU A 217 15.42 6.64 4.68
C LEU A 217 14.73 7.59 5.66
N GLY A 218 13.49 7.28 6.08
CA GLY A 218 12.77 8.07 7.07
C GLY A 218 13.25 7.82 8.50
N GLU A 219 13.80 8.85 9.14
CA GLU A 219 14.32 8.79 10.53
C GLU A 219 13.24 8.33 11.54
N ARG A 220 11.98 8.73 11.33
CA ARG A 220 10.86 8.43 12.24
C ARG A 220 10.55 6.94 12.30
N LEU A 221 10.38 6.31 11.13
CA LEU A 221 10.18 4.86 11.05
C LEU A 221 11.41 4.10 11.54
N GLN A 222 12.62 4.55 11.16
CA GLN A 222 13.86 3.91 11.59
C GLN A 222 13.98 3.89 13.12
N ARG A 223 13.76 5.03 13.79
CA ARG A 223 13.77 5.11 15.25
C ARG A 223 12.70 4.22 15.89
N ALA A 224 11.47 4.25 15.38
CA ALA A 224 10.38 3.47 15.95
C ALA A 224 10.59 1.94 15.85
N LEU A 225 11.22 1.46 14.79
CA LEU A 225 11.54 0.04 14.62
C LEU A 225 12.74 -0.41 15.48
N ASN A 226 13.67 0.49 15.78
CA ASN A 226 14.86 0.18 16.60
C ASN A 226 14.63 0.26 18.12
N GLN A 227 13.54 0.87 18.58
CA GLN A 227 13.23 1.07 20.00
C GLN A 227 12.43 -0.09 20.63
N SER A 228 12.55 -1.32 20.09
CA SER A 228 11.76 -2.49 20.51
C SER A 228 12.62 -3.54 21.20
#